data_AF-K1RUW1-F1
#
_entry.id   AF-K1RUW1-F1
#
_cell.length_a   1.000
_cell.length_b   1.000
_cell.length_c   1.000
_cell.angle_alpha   90.00
_cell.angle_beta   90.00
_cell.angle_gamma   90.00
#
_symmetry.space_group_name_H-M   'P 1'
#
loop_
_entity.id
_entity.type
_entity.pdbx_description
1 polymer ?
#
loop_
_entity_poly.entity_id
_entity_poly.type
_entity_poly.pdbx_seq_one_letter_code
_entity_poly.pdbx_strand_id
1 'polypeptide(L)'
;MLGGLWPETGSLAYLAPPELAAEKLAVKDINDAGGVLGNKITTVDADTSDADHADQNTSAAQSVLSKNPSFIIGPASSSVVKNTYKSITSQNVPMLSMGATSASFSGLSDYFFRT
;
A
#
# COMPACT_ATOMS: atom_id res chain seq x y z
N MET A 1 9.19 -3.34 -8.58
CA MET A 1 7.91 -2.64 -8.80
C MET A 1 7.30 -2.38 -7.44
N LEU A 2 6.88 -1.15 -7.20
CA LEU A 2 6.17 -0.75 -5.98
C LEU A 2 4.68 -0.92 -6.20
N GLY A 3 3.96 -1.51 -5.24
CA GLY A 3 2.51 -1.52 -5.21
C GLY A 3 1.97 -0.45 -4.27
N GLY A 4 0.93 0.26 -4.68
CA GLY A 4 0.25 1.27 -3.89
C GLY A 4 -1.22 0.92 -3.65
N LEU A 5 -1.65 1.06 -2.39
CA LEU A 5 -3.04 0.89 -1.96
C LEU A 5 -3.54 2.19 -1.35
N TRP A 6 -4.37 2.90 -2.10
CA TRP A 6 -4.75 4.28 -1.79
C TRP A 6 -6.27 4.39 -1.57
N PRO A 7 -6.76 5.18 -0.61
CA PRO A 7 -8.19 5.43 -0.46
C PRO A 7 -8.63 6.52 -1.45
N GLU A 8 -8.73 6.22 -2.75
CA GLU A 8 -9.09 7.22 -3.78
C GLU A 8 -10.59 7.54 -3.79
N THR A 9 -11.41 6.59 -3.32
CA THR A 9 -12.84 6.77 -3.09
C THR A 9 -13.22 6.48 -1.62
N GLY A 10 -14.52 6.52 -1.31
CA GLY A 10 -15.03 6.31 0.03
C GLY A 10 -14.80 7.48 0.99
N SER A 11 -15.05 7.23 2.28
CA SER A 11 -15.00 8.22 3.37
C SER A 11 -13.61 8.77 3.66
N LEU A 12 -12.56 8.11 3.18
CA LEU A 12 -11.16 8.53 3.36
C LEU A 12 -10.52 9.11 2.09
N ALA A 13 -11.32 9.36 1.05
CA ALA A 13 -10.88 9.92 -0.24
C ALA A 13 -10.00 11.18 -0.14
N TYR A 14 -10.18 11.97 0.92
CA TYR A 14 -9.41 13.18 1.15
C TYR A 14 -7.92 12.93 1.48
N LEU A 15 -7.55 11.70 1.87
CA LEU A 15 -6.16 11.31 2.12
C LEU A 15 -5.39 10.96 0.85
N ALA A 16 -6.05 10.46 -0.20
CA ALA A 16 -5.38 10.01 -1.41
C ALA A 16 -4.60 11.10 -2.16
N PRO A 17 -5.10 12.35 -2.35
CA PRO A 17 -4.35 13.35 -3.11
C PRO A 17 -2.95 13.63 -2.57
N PRO A 18 -2.74 13.91 -1.26
CA PRO A 18 -1.39 14.09 -0.73
C PRO A 18 -0.57 12.79 -0.70
N GLU A 19 -1.19 11.63 -0.46
CA GLU A 19 -0.48 10.33 -0.45
C GLU A 19 0.09 9.96 -1.83
N LEU A 20 -0.73 10.05 -2.88
CA LEU A 20 -0.31 9.82 -4.26
C LEU A 20 0.73 10.86 -4.74
N ALA A 21 0.60 12.11 -4.30
CA ALA A 21 1.59 13.14 -4.61
C ALA A 21 2.94 12.83 -3.95
N ALA A 22 2.93 12.37 -2.69
CA ALA A 22 4.13 11.97 -1.98
C ALA A 22 4.81 10.76 -2.63
N GLU A 23 4.05 9.75 -3.03
CA GLU A 23 4.58 8.60 -3.77
C GLU A 23 5.25 9.05 -5.07
N LYS A 24 4.54 9.82 -5.91
CA LYS A 24 5.06 10.29 -7.20
C LYS A 24 6.34 11.11 -7.04
N LEU A 25 6.39 11.98 -6.03
CA LEU A 25 7.58 12.77 -5.73
C LEU A 25 8.75 11.86 -5.30
N ALA A 26 8.52 10.95 -4.37
CA ALA A 26 9.56 10.04 -3.89
C ALA A 26 10.08 9.12 -5.01
N VAL A 27 9.19 8.53 -5.82
CA VAL A 27 9.56 7.70 -6.96
C VAL A 27 10.38 8.49 -7.98
N LYS A 28 9.98 9.73 -8.28
CA LYS A 28 10.72 10.61 -9.17
C LYS A 28 12.12 10.89 -8.62
N ASP A 29 12.23 11.33 -7.37
CA ASP A 29 13.50 11.70 -6.76
C ASP A 29 14.47 10.51 -6.67
N ILE A 30 13.96 9.33 -6.31
CA ILE A 30 14.76 8.09 -6.27
C ILE A 30 15.22 7.69 -7.68
N ASN A 31 14.35 7.77 -8.68
CA ASN A 31 14.69 7.42 -10.05
C ASN A 31 15.69 8.41 -10.68
N ASP A 32 15.58 9.69 -10.38
CA ASP A 32 16.52 10.73 -10.81
C ASP A 32 17.89 10.55 -10.14
N ALA A 33 17.93 10.01 -8.92
CA ALA A 33 19.15 9.62 -8.21
C ALA A 33 19.79 8.30 -8.69
N GLY A 34 19.29 7.72 -9.79
CA GLY A 34 19.82 6.47 -10.38
C GLY A 34 19.03 5.20 -10.01
N GLY A 35 17.91 5.34 -9.32
CA GLY A 35 17.02 4.24 -8.95
C GLY A 35 17.55 3.37 -7.81
N VAL A 36 16.83 2.29 -7.53
CA VAL A 36 17.21 1.32 -6.48
C VAL A 36 18.14 0.29 -7.07
N LEU A 37 19.39 0.28 -6.60
CA LEU A 37 20.44 -0.62 -7.13
C LEU A 37 20.60 -0.50 -8.66
N GLY A 38 20.44 0.72 -9.20
CA GLY A 38 20.51 0.99 -10.64
C GLY A 38 19.22 0.72 -11.43
N ASN A 39 18.13 0.30 -10.76
CA ASN A 39 16.85 0.00 -11.41
C ASN A 39 15.81 1.08 -11.11
N LYS A 40 15.12 1.56 -12.15
CA LYS A 40 14.02 2.51 -11.96
C LYS A 40 12.83 1.83 -11.28
N ILE A 41 12.25 2.51 -10.31
CA ILE A 41 10.97 2.16 -9.70
C ILE A 41 9.85 2.44 -10.71
N THR A 42 8.99 1.44 -10.89
CA THR A 42 7.65 1.57 -11.49
C THR A 42 6.61 1.28 -10.42
N THR A 43 5.42 1.88 -10.55
CA THR A 43 4.30 1.72 -9.62
C THR A 43 3.14 0.97 -10.25
N VAL A 44 2.35 0.30 -9.41
CA VAL A 44 1.00 -0.16 -9.72
C VAL A 44 0.11 0.22 -8.55
N ASP A 45 -0.96 0.95 -8.84
CA ASP A 45 -1.81 1.55 -7.82
C ASP A 45 -3.22 0.99 -7.91
N ALA A 46 -3.89 0.86 -6.77
CA ALA A 46 -5.29 0.48 -6.70
C ALA A 46 -6.03 1.22 -5.58
N ASP A 47 -7.27 1.59 -5.89
CA ASP A 47 -8.19 2.23 -4.96
C ASP A 47 -8.77 1.22 -3.97
N THR A 48 -8.47 1.41 -2.69
CA THR A 48 -9.01 0.63 -1.58
C THR A 48 -10.30 1.19 -0.98
N SER A 49 -10.83 2.31 -1.48
CA SER A 49 -12.02 2.97 -0.91
C SER A 49 -11.89 3.14 0.62
N ASP A 50 -12.83 2.60 1.40
CA ASP A 50 -12.84 2.65 2.86
C ASP A 50 -13.20 1.30 3.53
N ALA A 51 -13.49 1.36 4.84
CA ALA A 51 -13.78 0.17 5.62
C ALA A 51 -15.12 -0.52 5.27
N ASP A 52 -16.05 0.20 4.66
CA ASP A 52 -17.39 -0.29 4.35
C ASP A 52 -17.43 -1.07 3.01
N HIS A 53 -16.34 -1.02 2.23
CA HIS A 53 -16.21 -1.64 0.91
C HIS A 53 -15.19 -2.80 0.91
N ALA A 54 -15.34 -3.75 1.83
CA ALA A 54 -14.35 -4.83 2.06
C ALA A 54 -14.04 -5.70 0.82
N ASP A 55 -15.00 -5.85 -0.09
CA ASP A 55 -14.85 -6.51 -1.39
C ASP A 55 -13.90 -5.74 -2.32
N GLN A 56 -14.01 -4.41 -2.36
CA GLN A 56 -13.07 -3.55 -3.07
C GLN A 56 -11.67 -3.61 -2.43
N ASN A 57 -11.56 -3.59 -1.10
CA ASN A 57 -10.27 -3.69 -0.39
C ASN A 57 -9.52 -4.97 -0.82
N THR A 58 -10.26 -6.09 -0.86
CA THR A 58 -9.73 -7.40 -1.25
C THR A 58 -9.33 -7.41 -2.73
N SER A 59 -10.18 -6.87 -3.60
CA SER A 59 -9.95 -6.83 -5.05
C SER A 59 -8.76 -5.93 -5.41
N ALA A 60 -8.60 -4.80 -4.73
CA ALA A 60 -7.47 -3.88 -4.88
C ALA A 60 -6.15 -4.53 -4.47
N ALA A 61 -6.12 -5.21 -3.32
CA ALA A 61 -4.93 -5.96 -2.90
C ALA A 61 -4.56 -7.05 -3.92
N GLN A 62 -5.55 -7.82 -4.41
CA GLN A 62 -5.33 -8.86 -5.41
C GLN A 62 -4.85 -8.29 -6.75
N SER A 63 -5.40 -7.16 -7.21
CA SER A 63 -5.01 -6.55 -8.48
C SER A 63 -3.56 -6.09 -8.45
N VAL A 64 -3.12 -5.46 -7.35
CA VAL A 64 -1.72 -5.08 -7.12
C VAL A 64 -0.82 -6.32 -7.02
N LEU A 65 -1.19 -7.30 -6.19
CA LEU A 65 -0.42 -8.55 -6.03
C LEU A 65 -0.24 -9.31 -7.34
N SER A 66 -1.24 -9.30 -8.23
CA SER A 66 -1.16 -9.96 -9.55
C SER A 66 -0.04 -9.44 -10.45
N LYS A 67 0.52 -8.26 -10.13
CA LYS A 67 1.67 -7.67 -10.84
C LYS A 67 3.02 -8.04 -10.23
N ASN A 68 3.04 -8.92 -9.23
CA ASN A 68 4.22 -9.38 -8.52
C ASN A 68 5.08 -8.21 -7.97
N PRO A 69 4.51 -7.32 -7.14
CA PRO A 69 5.25 -6.23 -6.54
C PRO A 69 6.32 -6.75 -5.57
N SER A 70 7.43 -6.03 -5.46
CA SER A 70 8.49 -6.34 -4.49
C SER A 70 8.19 -5.81 -3.09
N PHE A 71 7.27 -4.84 -3.00
CA PHE A 71 6.87 -4.15 -1.78
C PHE A 71 5.50 -3.48 -2.00
N ILE A 72 4.67 -3.38 -0.96
CA ILE A 72 3.39 -2.66 -1.01
C ILE A 72 3.35 -1.54 0.04
N ILE A 73 2.97 -0.34 -0.37
CA ILE A 73 2.67 0.80 0.52
C ILE A 73 1.15 0.96 0.62
N GLY A 74 0.67 1.24 1.84
CA GLY A 74 -0.74 1.36 2.17
C GLY A 74 -1.36 0.05 2.67
N PRO A 75 -2.65 0.06 3.03
CA PRO A 75 -3.54 1.22 3.02
C PRO A 75 -3.40 2.09 4.28
N ALA A 76 -3.98 3.29 4.25
CA ALA A 76 -3.93 4.26 5.36
C ALA A 76 -4.79 3.85 6.57
N SER A 77 -5.92 3.16 6.36
CA SER A 77 -6.87 2.82 7.41
C SER A 77 -6.54 1.50 8.11
N SER A 78 -6.62 1.48 9.45
CA SER A 78 -6.47 0.23 10.20
C SER A 78 -7.52 -0.82 9.81
N SER A 79 -8.76 -0.41 9.55
CA SER A 79 -9.81 -1.36 9.16
C SER A 79 -9.55 -1.94 7.77
N VAL A 80 -9.03 -1.13 6.84
CA VAL A 80 -8.66 -1.60 5.50
C VAL A 80 -7.43 -2.51 5.58
N VAL A 81 -6.44 -2.20 6.43
CA VAL A 81 -5.29 -3.10 6.71
C VAL A 81 -5.79 -4.47 7.16
N LYS A 82 -6.76 -4.56 8.08
CA LYS A 82 -7.31 -5.86 8.54
C LYS A 82 -7.86 -6.71 7.38
N ASN A 83 -8.41 -6.07 6.36
CA ASN A 83 -9.00 -6.75 5.21
C ASN A 83 -7.92 -7.21 4.20
N THR A 84 -6.77 -6.53 4.12
CA THR A 84 -5.78 -6.74 3.05
C THR A 84 -4.48 -7.41 3.50
N TYR A 85 -4.01 -7.20 4.74
CA TYR A 85 -2.65 -7.59 5.13
C TYR A 85 -2.36 -9.08 4.91
N LYS A 86 -3.33 -9.96 5.24
CA LYS A 86 -3.09 -11.40 5.26
C LYS A 86 -2.80 -11.96 3.88
N SER A 87 -3.51 -11.51 2.83
CA SER A 87 -3.30 -11.97 1.45
C SER A 87 -1.97 -11.49 0.87
N ILE A 88 -1.47 -10.35 1.35
CA ILE A 88 -0.18 -9.78 0.98
C ILE A 88 0.95 -10.52 1.71
N THR A 89 0.91 -10.53 3.04
CA THR A 89 2.00 -11.08 3.86
C THR A 89 2.13 -12.59 3.71
N SER A 90 1.04 -13.32 3.40
CA SER A 90 1.11 -14.77 3.14
C SER A 90 1.89 -15.13 1.88
N GLN A 91 2.12 -14.16 0.99
CA GLN A 91 2.95 -14.32 -0.20
C GLN A 91 4.39 -13.85 0.02
N ASN A 92 4.78 -13.57 1.27
CA ASN A 92 6.09 -13.04 1.63
C ASN A 92 6.41 -11.70 0.93
N VAL A 93 5.38 -10.91 0.61
CA VAL A 93 5.52 -9.54 0.11
C VAL A 93 5.45 -8.59 1.30
N PRO A 94 6.49 -7.79 1.58
CA PRO A 94 6.44 -6.82 2.66
C PRO A 94 5.43 -5.71 2.35
N MET A 95 4.75 -5.26 3.40
CA MET A 95 3.71 -4.24 3.35
C MET A 95 3.95 -3.18 4.43
N LEU A 96 3.80 -1.91 4.09
CA LEU A 96 3.90 -0.80 5.04
C LEU A 96 2.66 0.08 4.99
N SER A 97 1.94 0.17 6.11
CA SER A 97 0.86 1.15 6.26
C SER A 97 1.41 2.48 6.81
N MET A 98 1.05 3.59 6.17
CA MET A 98 1.43 4.95 6.58
C MET A 98 0.47 5.58 7.62
N GLY A 99 -0.67 4.96 7.89
CA GLY A 99 -1.72 5.54 8.75
C GLY A 99 -2.33 4.60 9.79
N ALA A 100 -1.99 3.30 9.77
CA ALA A 100 -2.62 2.33 10.65
C ALA A 100 -2.12 2.38 12.10
N THR A 101 -2.96 2.94 12.98
CA THR A 101 -2.66 3.14 14.40
C THR A 101 -3.12 2.00 15.34
N SER A 102 -3.85 0.98 14.86
CA SER A 102 -4.39 -0.07 15.73
C SER A 102 -3.30 -0.77 16.56
N ALA A 103 -3.41 -0.76 17.89
CA ALA A 103 -2.44 -1.38 18.78
C ALA A 103 -2.26 -2.89 18.49
N SER A 104 -3.31 -3.55 18.00
CA SER A 104 -3.31 -4.97 17.66
C SER A 104 -2.40 -5.36 16.49
N PHE A 105 -1.77 -4.40 15.79
CA PHE A 105 -0.90 -4.71 14.65
C PHE A 105 0.57 -4.90 15.01
N SER A 106 0.95 -4.66 16.26
CA SER A 106 2.28 -5.02 16.73
C SER A 106 2.45 -6.54 16.70
N GLY A 107 3.44 -7.04 15.97
CA GLY A 107 3.66 -8.49 15.79
C GLY A 107 2.63 -9.17 14.88
N LEU A 108 1.92 -8.41 14.04
CA LEU A 108 0.90 -8.96 13.14
C LEU A 108 1.47 -9.95 12.11
N SER A 109 2.67 -9.64 11.59
CA SER A 109 3.43 -10.44 10.64
C SER A 109 4.85 -9.90 10.54
N ASP A 110 5.83 -10.76 10.27
CA ASP A 110 7.22 -10.35 9.97
C ASP A 110 7.32 -9.52 8.68
N TYR A 111 6.28 -9.56 7.84
CA TYR A 111 6.17 -8.82 6.59
C TYR A 111 5.28 -7.56 6.71
N PHE A 112 4.75 -7.25 7.89
CA PHE A 112 3.93 -6.05 8.10
C PHE A 112 4.67 -4.99 8.89
N PHE A 113 4.70 -3.77 8.34
CA PHE A 113 5.35 -2.60 8.92
C PHE A 113 4.35 -1.43 8.98
N ARG A 114 4.66 -0.44 9.82
CA ARG A 114 3.96 0.83 9.89
C ARG A 114 4.89 1.94 10.41
N THR A 115 4.66 3.16 9.96
CA THR A 115 5.39 4.38 10.39
C THR A 115 4.53 5.27 11.27
#